data_AF-A0AB36GAQ0-F1
#
_entry.id   AF-A0AB36GAQ0-F1
#
_cell.length_a   1.000
_cell.length_b   1.000
_cell.length_c   1.000
_cell.angle_alpha   90.00
_cell.angle_beta   90.00
_cell.angle_gamma   90.00
#
_symmetry.space_group_name_H-M   'P 1'
#
loop_
_entity.id
_entity.type
_entity.pdbx_description
1 polymer ?
#
loop_
_entity_poly.entity_id
_entity_poly.type
_entity_poly.pdbx_seq_one_letter_code
_entity_poly.pdbx_strand_id
1 'polypeptide(L)'
;MLETILKNENFIHTMQKHCYEVISHLIEENIEFSIVANTNFIDFNPELPKELDIKQNPYALFALGGYTFESIQLNKDFIQFHAGFGNDDFDSFVKVDLGAITQIQVENSILFVNFSLYKREDSKNLQKSKNIFLNNPKNKDIFKK
;
A
#
# COMPACT_ATOMS: atom_id res chain seq x y z
N MET A 1 8.02 20.39 13.38
CA MET A 1 8.05 20.83 11.96
C MET A 1 8.15 19.66 11.00
N LEU A 2 9.23 18.85 11.05
CA LEU A 2 9.38 17.67 10.17
C LEU A 2 8.22 16.68 10.32
N GLU A 3 7.92 16.24 11.55
CA GLU A 3 6.82 15.31 11.82
C GLU A 3 5.45 15.82 11.30
N THR A 4 5.23 17.13 11.34
CA THR A 4 4.03 17.78 10.79
C THR A 4 3.95 17.62 9.27
N ILE A 5 5.08 17.71 8.57
CA ILE A 5 5.16 17.49 7.13
C ILE A 5 4.93 16.01 6.82
N LEU A 6 5.61 15.11 7.54
CA LEU A 6 5.50 13.67 7.27
C LEU A 6 4.10 13.12 7.56
N LYS A 7 3.35 13.71 8.50
CA LYS A 7 1.94 13.39 8.80
C LYS A 7 0.93 14.19 7.97
N ASN A 8 1.37 15.07 7.07
CA ASN A 8 0.45 15.87 6.27
C ASN A 8 -0.22 14.99 5.20
N GLU A 9 -1.56 14.97 5.17
CA GLU A 9 -2.33 14.10 4.27
C GLU A 9 -2.04 14.38 2.78
N ASN A 10 -1.81 15.64 2.38
CA ASN A 10 -1.44 15.94 1.01
C ASN A 10 -0.04 15.42 0.68
N PHE A 11 0.90 15.46 1.63
CA PHE A 11 2.23 14.88 1.44
C PHE A 11 2.16 13.35 1.35
N ILE A 12 1.38 12.70 2.21
CA ILE A 12 1.13 11.25 2.16
C ILE A 12 0.53 10.86 0.80
N HIS A 13 -0.54 11.53 0.37
CA HIS A 13 -1.16 11.27 -0.93
C HIS A 13 -0.19 11.51 -2.10
N THR A 14 0.62 12.56 -1.98
CA THR A 14 1.67 12.85 -2.97
C THR A 14 2.66 11.69 -3.05
N MET A 15 3.18 11.21 -1.92
CA MET A 15 4.13 10.10 -1.90
C MET A 15 3.51 8.79 -2.42
N GLN A 16 2.26 8.53 -2.06
CA GLN A 16 1.51 7.37 -2.57
C GLN A 16 1.33 7.42 -4.09
N LYS A 17 1.00 8.60 -4.65
CA LYS A 17 0.90 8.81 -6.09
C LYS A 17 2.24 8.55 -6.80
N HIS A 18 3.35 9.08 -6.27
CA HIS A 18 4.67 8.83 -6.85
C HIS A 18 5.06 7.35 -6.74
N CYS A 19 4.73 6.69 -5.63
CA CYS A 19 4.92 5.24 -5.46
C CYS A 19 4.18 4.47 -6.58
N TYR A 20 2.91 4.79 -6.82
CA TYR A 20 2.14 4.21 -7.93
C TYR A 20 2.83 4.42 -9.28
N GLU A 21 3.21 5.66 -9.60
CA GLU A 21 3.83 5.99 -10.90
C GLU A 21 5.15 5.25 -11.12
N VAL A 22 6.00 5.13 -10.09
CA VAL A 22 7.25 4.37 -10.17
C VAL A 22 6.97 2.88 -10.41
N ILE A 23 6.08 2.27 -9.63
CA ILE A 23 5.75 0.84 -9.80
C ILE A 23 5.11 0.59 -11.17
N SER A 24 4.17 1.44 -11.61
CA SER A 24 3.56 1.34 -12.93
C SER A 24 4.60 1.34 -14.04
N HIS A 25 5.58 2.25 -13.97
CA HIS A 25 6.64 2.31 -14.97
C HIS A 25 7.51 1.03 -14.97
N LEU A 26 7.87 0.49 -13.80
CA LEU A 26 8.63 -0.75 -13.71
C LEU A 26 7.86 -1.95 -14.28
N ILE A 27 6.55 -2.03 -14.06
CA ILE A 27 5.69 -3.07 -14.64
C ILE A 27 5.59 -2.92 -16.15
N GLU A 28 5.37 -1.70 -16.66
CA GLU A 28 5.25 -1.40 -18.09
C GLU A 28 6.53 -1.76 -18.86
N GLU A 29 7.70 -1.52 -18.26
CA GLU A 29 9.00 -1.87 -18.82
C GLU A 29 9.42 -3.33 -18.54
N ASN A 30 8.56 -4.11 -17.88
CA ASN A 30 8.82 -5.50 -17.50
C ASN A 30 10.13 -5.66 -16.68
N ILE A 31 10.35 -4.75 -15.72
CA ILE A 31 11.51 -4.73 -14.83
C ILE A 31 11.10 -5.26 -13.45
N GLU A 32 11.71 -6.37 -13.03
CA GLU A 32 11.53 -6.91 -11.68
C GLU A 32 12.10 -5.98 -10.61
N PHE A 33 11.44 -5.91 -9.46
CA PHE A 33 11.79 -4.97 -8.40
C PHE A 33 11.49 -5.56 -7.03
N SER A 34 12.00 -4.91 -5.99
CA SER A 34 11.66 -5.22 -4.60
C SER A 34 11.02 -4.02 -3.93
N ILE A 35 10.14 -4.28 -2.96
CA ILE A 35 9.54 -3.24 -2.12
C ILE A 35 9.86 -3.50 -0.65
N VAL A 36 10.16 -2.43 0.08
CA VAL A 36 10.17 -2.44 1.55
C VAL A 36 8.89 -1.78 2.03
N ALA A 37 8.11 -2.46 2.86
CA ALA A 37 6.81 -1.96 3.30
C ALA A 37 6.60 -2.14 4.81
N ASN A 38 5.85 -1.21 5.41
CA ASN A 38 5.45 -1.30 6.81
C ASN A 38 4.40 -2.40 6.99
N THR A 39 4.70 -3.40 7.82
CA THR A 39 3.91 -4.63 7.98
C THR A 39 2.54 -4.42 8.63
N ASN A 40 2.32 -3.28 9.30
CA ASN A 40 1.01 -2.92 9.86
C ASN A 40 -0.05 -2.66 8.78
N PHE A 41 0.37 -2.38 7.54
CA PHE A 41 -0.50 -2.07 6.42
C PHE A 41 -0.38 -3.11 5.31
N ILE A 42 -0.12 -4.35 5.72
CA ILE A 42 -0.09 -5.53 4.87
C ILE A 42 -1.18 -6.49 5.33
N ASP A 43 -2.01 -6.89 4.36
CA ASP A 43 -3.06 -7.88 4.54
C ASP A 43 -2.69 -9.15 3.77
N PHE A 44 -2.99 -10.30 4.35
CA PHE A 44 -2.72 -11.62 3.77
C PHE A 44 -4.03 -12.34 3.54
N ASN A 45 -4.14 -13.04 2.41
CA ASN A 45 -5.30 -13.89 2.13
C ASN A 45 -4.88 -15.17 1.39
N PRO A 46 -4.91 -16.35 2.04
CA PRO A 46 -5.26 -16.57 3.45
C PRO A 46 -4.29 -15.90 4.43
N GLU A 47 -4.75 -15.65 5.67
CA GLU A 47 -3.87 -15.15 6.74
C GLU A 47 -2.70 -16.11 6.98
N LEU A 48 -1.52 -15.54 7.27
CA LEU A 48 -0.35 -16.34 7.57
C LEU A 48 -0.52 -17.06 8.93
N PRO A 49 -0.09 -18.33 9.03
CA PRO A 49 0.07 -19.00 10.31
C PRO A 49 0.97 -18.18 11.26
N LYS A 50 0.78 -18.33 12.58
CA LYS A 50 1.49 -17.52 13.59
C LYS A 50 3.00 -17.67 13.50
N GLU A 51 3.48 -18.85 13.14
CA GLU A 51 4.89 -19.17 12.93
C GLU A 51 5.51 -18.44 11.73
N LEU A 52 4.69 -18.01 10.76
CA LEU A 52 5.10 -17.22 9.59
C LEU A 52 4.74 -15.74 9.72
N ASP A 53 4.28 -15.29 10.90
CA ASP A 53 3.85 -13.92 11.09
C ASP A 53 5.01 -12.93 10.97
N ILE A 54 5.05 -12.23 9.84
CA ILE A 54 6.07 -11.22 9.54
C ILE A 54 5.85 -9.90 10.29
N LYS A 55 4.68 -9.70 10.92
CA LYS A 55 4.34 -8.48 11.66
C LYS A 55 5.17 -8.29 12.93
N GLN A 56 5.96 -9.29 13.32
CA GLN A 56 6.98 -9.16 14.36
C GLN A 56 8.08 -8.14 13.99
N ASN A 57 8.29 -7.91 12.70
CA ASN A 57 9.18 -6.87 12.20
C ASN A 57 8.35 -5.69 11.67
N PRO A 58 8.74 -4.43 11.94
CA PRO A 58 7.99 -3.26 11.48
C PRO A 58 8.02 -3.09 9.95
N TYR A 59 9.01 -3.70 9.29
CA TYR A 59 9.16 -3.65 7.84
C TYR A 59 9.45 -5.04 7.30
N ALA A 60 8.95 -5.30 6.09
CA ALA A 60 9.26 -6.49 5.31
C ALA A 60 9.74 -6.10 3.92
N LEU A 61 10.71 -6.86 3.40
CA LEU A 61 11.18 -6.79 2.02
C LEU A 61 10.47 -7.88 1.23
N PHE A 62 9.85 -7.51 0.11
CA PHE A 62 9.32 -8.45 -0.86
C PHE A 62 10.10 -8.29 -2.16
N ALA A 63 10.64 -9.38 -2.68
CA ALA A 63 11.20 -9.45 -4.02
C ALA A 63 10.09 -9.85 -4.99
N LEU A 64 9.76 -8.97 -5.93
CA LEU A 64 8.75 -9.21 -6.96
C LEU A 64 9.44 -9.60 -8.26
N GLY A 65 9.78 -10.89 -8.35
CA GLY A 65 10.31 -11.51 -9.55
C GLY A 65 9.56 -12.80 -9.90
N GLY A 66 9.76 -13.30 -11.11
CA GLY A 66 9.10 -14.51 -11.61
C GLY A 66 7.57 -14.49 -11.42
N TYR A 67 7.01 -15.58 -10.89
CA TYR A 67 5.56 -15.71 -10.71
C TYR A 67 4.95 -14.61 -9.81
N THR A 68 5.70 -14.12 -8.82
CA THR A 68 5.25 -13.01 -7.96
C THR A 68 5.05 -11.75 -8.79
N PHE A 69 5.99 -11.43 -9.68
CA PHE A 69 5.90 -10.29 -10.58
C PHE A 69 4.74 -10.44 -11.58
N GLU A 70 4.61 -11.61 -12.19
CA GLU A 70 3.54 -11.90 -13.16
C GLU A 70 2.14 -11.81 -12.53
N SER A 71 2.03 -12.04 -11.22
CA SER A 71 0.77 -11.98 -10.47
C SER A 71 0.37 -10.59 -9.97
N ILE A 72 1.18 -9.56 -10.24
CA ILE A 72 0.95 -8.21 -9.71
C ILE A 72 -0.38 -7.65 -10.21
N GLN A 73 -1.19 -7.18 -9.25
CA GLN A 73 -2.32 -6.31 -9.47
C GLN A 73 -2.05 -4.98 -8.79
N LEU A 74 -1.89 -3.93 -9.60
CA LEU A 74 -1.62 -2.57 -9.12
C LEU A 74 -2.84 -1.66 -9.38
N ASN A 75 -3.20 -0.88 -8.37
CA ASN A 75 -4.07 0.28 -8.53
C ASN A 75 -3.54 1.44 -7.68
N LYS A 76 -4.27 2.56 -7.63
CA LYS A 76 -3.83 3.79 -6.95
C LYS A 76 -3.72 3.66 -5.42
N ASP A 77 -4.35 2.64 -4.84
CA ASP A 77 -4.44 2.45 -3.39
C ASP A 77 -3.47 1.37 -2.88
N PHE A 78 -3.35 0.26 -3.62
CA PHE A 78 -2.54 -0.88 -3.21
C PHE A 78 -1.88 -1.59 -4.39
N ILE A 79 -0.85 -2.36 -4.05
CA ILE A 79 -0.31 -3.45 -4.87
C ILE A 79 -0.68 -4.78 -4.22
N GLN A 80 -1.05 -5.76 -5.02
CA GLN A 80 -1.33 -7.13 -4.58
C GLN A 80 -0.58 -8.13 -5.45
N PHE A 81 -0.04 -9.19 -4.86
CA PHE A 81 0.70 -10.24 -5.57
C PHE A 81 0.66 -11.57 -4.80
N HIS A 82 0.97 -12.67 -5.48
CA HIS A 82 1.16 -13.98 -4.86
C HIS A 82 2.59 -14.14 -4.32
N ALA A 83 2.70 -14.70 -3.12
CA ALA A 83 3.98 -15.11 -2.56
C ALA A 83 3.82 -16.35 -1.69
N GLY A 84 4.82 -17.24 -1.79
CA GLY A 84 5.01 -18.37 -0.88
C GLY A 84 5.79 -17.96 0.37
N PHE A 85 5.41 -18.54 1.52
CA PHE A 85 6.05 -18.26 2.81
C PHE A 85 6.50 -19.55 3.52
N GLY A 86 7.68 -19.49 4.15
CA GLY A 86 8.24 -20.61 4.91
C GLY A 86 8.76 -21.75 4.05
N ASN A 87 9.12 -22.87 4.70
CA ASN A 87 9.69 -24.03 4.00
C ASN A 87 8.66 -24.83 3.19
N ASP A 88 7.37 -24.63 3.48
CA ASP A 88 6.26 -25.34 2.85
C ASP A 88 5.61 -24.53 1.72
N ASP A 89 6.22 -23.40 1.33
CA ASP A 89 5.70 -22.47 0.31
C ASP A 89 4.21 -22.13 0.52
N PHE A 90 3.85 -21.75 1.75
CA PHE A 90 2.47 -21.38 2.07
C PHE A 90 2.02 -20.24 1.17
N ASP A 91 1.12 -20.54 0.24
CA ASP A 91 0.66 -19.61 -0.78
C ASP A 91 -0.34 -18.61 -0.18
N SER A 92 -0.05 -17.32 -0.35
CA SER A 92 -0.94 -16.25 0.07
C SER A 92 -0.88 -15.07 -0.88
N PHE A 93 -2.04 -14.43 -1.06
CA PHE A 93 -2.10 -13.10 -1.64
C PHE A 93 -1.64 -12.08 -0.61
N VAL A 94 -0.57 -11.37 -0.95
CA VAL A 94 -0.06 -10.25 -0.18
C VAL A 94 -0.65 -8.97 -0.75
N LYS A 95 -1.34 -8.19 0.06
CA LYS A 95 -1.86 -6.88 -0.30
C LYS A 95 -1.16 -5.81 0.53
N VAL A 96 -0.52 -4.85 -0.14
CA VAL A 96 0.26 -3.78 0.48
C VAL A 96 -0.32 -2.44 0.06
N ASP A 97 -0.70 -1.61 1.03
CA ASP A 97 -1.08 -0.22 0.75
C ASP A 97 0.11 0.55 0.17
N LEU A 98 -0.10 1.27 -0.93
CA LEU A 98 1.01 1.98 -1.61
C LEU A 98 1.66 3.05 -0.72
N GLY A 99 0.89 3.68 0.16
CA GLY A 99 1.42 4.63 1.12
C GLY A 99 2.31 4.00 2.20
N ALA A 100 2.19 2.69 2.42
CA ALA A 100 3.00 1.94 3.39
C ALA A 100 4.33 1.43 2.82
N ILE A 101 4.53 1.50 1.50
CA ILE A 101 5.80 1.21 0.86
C ILE A 101 6.77 2.34 1.17
N THR A 102 7.87 2.01 1.85
CA THR A 102 8.92 2.96 2.24
C THR A 102 10.05 3.02 1.22
N GLN A 103 10.29 1.94 0.48
CA GLN A 103 11.31 1.90 -0.57
C GLN A 103 10.88 1.04 -1.76
N ILE A 104 11.33 1.42 -2.95
CA ILE A 104 11.34 0.58 -4.15
C ILE A 104 12.79 0.43 -4.59
N GLN A 105 13.20 -0.80 -4.85
CA GLN A 105 14.57 -1.17 -5.20
C GLN A 105 14.58 -1.97 -6.50
N VAL A 106 15.56 -1.70 -7.35
CA VAL A 106 15.88 -2.55 -8.51
C VAL A 106 17.30 -3.04 -8.31
N GLU A 107 17.47 -4.36 -8.34
CA GLU A 107 18.70 -5.03 -7.92
C GLU A 107 19.11 -4.56 -6.50
N ASN A 108 20.24 -3.87 -6.37
CA ASN A 108 20.74 -3.32 -5.10
C ASN A 108 20.61 -1.79 -5.01
N SER A 109 19.89 -1.16 -5.94
CA SER A 109 19.76 0.30 -6.03
C SER A 109 18.38 0.76 -5.56
N ILE A 110 18.34 1.75 -4.67
CA ILE A 110 17.10 2.37 -4.21
C ILE A 110 16.65 3.40 -5.25
N LEU A 111 15.48 3.18 -5.87
CA LEU A 111 14.90 4.08 -6.86
C LEU A 111 13.91 5.07 -6.24
N PHE A 112 13.29 4.70 -5.12
CA PHE A 112 12.27 5.50 -4.46
C PHE A 112 12.36 5.35 -2.95
N VAL A 113 12.14 6.47 -2.25
CA VAL A 113 12.02 6.49 -0.78
C VAL A 113 10.80 7.32 -0.39
N ASN A 114 9.94 6.73 0.45
CA ASN A 114 8.78 7.37 1.03
C ASN A 114 8.97 7.62 2.52
N PHE A 115 9.10 8.89 2.89
CA PHE A 115 9.22 9.32 4.28
C PHE A 115 7.88 9.64 4.95
N SER A 116 6.77 9.55 4.22
CA SER A 116 5.46 9.90 4.76
C SER A 116 5.06 8.92 5.88
N LEU A 117 4.42 9.44 6.92
CA LEU A 117 3.90 8.65 8.03
C LEU A 117 2.47 8.24 7.68
N TYR A 118 2.37 7.23 6.81
CA TYR A 118 1.12 6.71 6.29
C TYR A 118 0.17 6.24 7.40
N LYS A 119 -1.11 6.49 7.17
CA LYS A 119 -2.22 6.00 7.98
C LYS A 119 -3.28 5.49 7.02
N ARG A 120 -3.68 4.23 7.20
CA ARG A 120 -4.82 3.66 6.50
C ARG A 120 -6.08 4.41 6.92
N GLU A 121 -6.83 4.97 5.96
CA GLU A 121 -8.10 5.61 6.28
C GLU A 121 -9.08 4.59 6.84
N ASP A 122 -9.51 4.78 8.09
CA ASP A 122 -10.59 3.98 8.65
C ASP A 122 -11.86 4.22 7.84
N SER A 123 -12.46 3.15 7.30
CA SER A 123 -13.76 3.16 6.61
C SER A 123 -14.87 3.85 7.42
N LYS A 124 -14.74 3.89 8.75
CA LYS A 124 -15.62 4.64 9.67
C LYS A 124 -15.58 6.15 9.46
N ASN A 125 -14.42 6.73 9.12
CA ASN A 125 -14.28 8.17 8.89
C ASN A 125 -14.89 8.60 7.55
N LEU A 126 -14.78 7.77 6.51
CA LEU A 126 -15.48 7.96 5.22
C LEU A 126 -17.01 7.91 5.37
N GLN A 127 -17.54 6.98 6.17
CA GLN A 127 -18.97 6.96 6.48
C GLN A 127 -19.40 8.22 7.25
N LYS A 128 -18.55 8.68 8.19
CA LYS A 128 -18.82 9.89 8.97
C LYS A 128 -18.81 11.15 8.09
N SER A 129 -17.84 11.31 7.19
CA SER A 129 -17.77 12.45 6.27
C SER A 129 -18.92 12.43 5.26
N LYS A 130 -19.28 11.26 4.73
CA LYS A 130 -20.45 11.07 3.85
C LYS A 130 -21.75 11.41 4.58
N ASN A 131 -21.92 10.96 5.83
CA ASN A 131 -23.07 11.29 6.67
C ASN A 131 -23.15 12.78 7.00
N ILE A 132 -22.03 13.45 7.28
CA ILE A 132 -21.98 14.90 7.50
C ILE A 132 -22.36 15.65 6.22
N PHE A 133 -21.87 15.22 5.06
CA PHE A 133 -22.20 15.83 3.76
C PHE A 133 -23.68 15.65 3.41
N LEU A 134 -24.25 14.46 3.61
CA LEU A 134 -25.66 14.14 3.37
C LEU A 134 -26.60 14.88 4.33
N ASN A 135 -26.21 15.02 5.60
CA ASN A 135 -27.04 15.66 6.62
C ASN A 135 -26.87 17.19 6.68
N ASN A 136 -25.98 17.76 5.86
CA ASN A 136 -25.83 19.21 5.79
C ASN A 136 -27.08 19.82 5.12
N PRO A 137 -27.86 20.68 5.83
CA PRO A 137 -29.09 21.25 5.29
C PRO A 137 -28.88 22.09 4.02
N LYS A 138 -27.66 22.61 3.79
CA LYS A 138 -27.30 23.32 2.55
C LYS A 138 -27.11 22.42 1.33
N ASN A 139 -26.95 21.11 1.54
CA ASN A 139 -26.74 20.12 0.47
C ASN A 139 -28.05 19.42 0.04
N LYS A 140 -29.18 19.75 0.67
CA LYS A 140 -30.48 19.11 0.40
C LYS A 140 -30.97 19.28 -1.03
N ASP A 141 -30.61 20.38 -1.68
CA ASP A 141 -31.07 20.68 -3.05
C ASP A 141 -30.21 20.01 -4.13
N ILE A 142 -29.05 19.46 -3.77
CA ILE A 142 -28.17 18.70 -4.67
C ILE A 142 -28.78 17.34 -5.04
N PHE A 143 -29.61 16.78 -4.15
CA PHE A 143 -30.18 15.43 -4.28
C PHE A 143 -31.66 15.41 -4.67
N LYS A 144 -32.28 16.59 -4.88
CA LYS A 144 -33.63 16.68 -5.44
C LYS A 144 -33.53 16.58 -6.97
N LYS A 145 -33.76 15.38 -7.50
CA LYS A 145 -34.14 15.16 -8.89
C LYS A 145 -35.61 14.74 -8.94
#